data_AF-B4FQ30-F1
#
_entry.id   AF-B4FQ30-F1
#
_cell.length_a   1.000
_cell.length_b   1.000
_cell.length_c   1.000
_cell.angle_alpha   90.00
_cell.angle_beta   90.00
_cell.angle_gamma   90.00
#
_symmetry.space_group_name_H-M   'P 1'
#
loop_
_entity.id
_entity.type
_entity.pdbx_description
1 polymer ?
#
loop_
_entity_poly.entity_id
_entity_poly.type
_entity_poly.pdbx_seq_one_letter_code
_entity_poly.pdbx_strand_id
1 'polypeptide(L)'
;MMVASAATFPYVERRMSAGMWDSNGVANDPSLRGLQARWPWLSAAVQQSYQGAFAAPVPVQRSNGKWMRVDNVRSAVPLVSFLEHGSCNRTRGAPALLIRSVVQEPDEDMQPGGGARATTAACGLPAEPTVRLVGPEGRCVDVPYGYYYNGNQVQLWSCKSTSAVNQLWTLKRDGTIRSNGKCLTSSGDAAGARAVVDDCPRFPTGRVVWEVRVDGTVALKWSRGLVLAVTSSTLFAGLTVRQDDRGTGQSWTPTNVTAPLDAAIVGFRDLCLQADYAGSVSVAACRDGVQWSLYPDGSVRPPAWLLLQWQCLAADASGGVTVKLCDGAGSSCERWVFRNDGTIFNTGTGMVLDARPSAGANATASQVIVSPATGSPTQQWTLML
;
A
#
# COMPACT_ATOMS: atom_id res chain seq x y z
N MET A 1 0.24 -10.18 -27.71
CA MET A 1 0.26 -10.65 -26.31
C MET A 1 1.32 -9.93 -25.48
N MET A 2 2.61 -10.00 -25.86
CA MET A 2 3.70 -9.40 -25.07
C MET A 2 3.57 -7.88 -24.86
N VAL A 3 3.22 -7.12 -25.90
CA VAL A 3 3.01 -5.65 -25.79
C VAL A 3 1.90 -5.30 -24.80
N ALA A 4 0.73 -5.95 -24.89
CA ALA A 4 -0.37 -5.70 -23.97
C ALA A 4 -0.03 -6.08 -22.52
N SER A 5 0.71 -7.18 -22.32
CA SER A 5 1.18 -7.58 -20.99
C SER A 5 2.24 -6.63 -20.42
N ALA A 6 3.17 -6.14 -21.23
CA ALA A 6 4.13 -5.12 -20.82
C ALA A 6 3.42 -3.82 -20.40
N ALA A 7 2.45 -3.36 -21.19
CA ALA A 7 1.67 -2.18 -20.83
C ALA A 7 0.88 -2.37 -19.52
N THR A 8 0.39 -3.59 -19.25
CA THR A 8 -0.47 -3.88 -18.09
C THR A 8 0.32 -4.11 -16.80
N PHE A 9 1.47 -4.78 -16.88
CA PHE A 9 2.26 -5.19 -15.73
C PHE A 9 3.66 -4.56 -15.80
N PRO A 10 3.98 -3.57 -14.94
CA PRO A 10 5.30 -2.92 -14.91
C PRO A 10 6.47 -3.90 -14.83
N TYR A 11 6.27 -5.00 -14.08
CA TYR A 11 7.24 -6.08 -13.97
C TYR A 11 7.59 -6.69 -15.35
N VAL A 12 6.57 -6.93 -16.17
CA VAL A 12 6.72 -7.61 -17.47
C VAL A 12 7.43 -6.70 -18.46
N GLU A 13 7.05 -5.42 -18.52
CA GLU A 13 7.76 -4.40 -19.31
C GLU A 13 9.26 -4.40 -18.99
N ARG A 14 9.58 -4.38 -17.69
CA ARG A 14 10.95 -4.35 -17.20
C ARG A 14 11.73 -5.62 -17.52
N ARG A 15 11.14 -6.80 -17.35
CA ARG A 15 11.79 -8.06 -17.73
C ARG A 15 12.01 -8.16 -19.24
N MET A 16 11.12 -7.57 -20.06
CA MET A 16 11.35 -7.48 -21.50
C MET A 16 12.54 -6.58 -21.83
N SER A 17 12.63 -5.39 -21.20
CA SER A 17 13.78 -4.49 -21.34
C SER A 17 15.09 -5.18 -20.96
N ALA A 18 15.16 -5.77 -19.77
CA ALA A 18 16.36 -6.47 -19.29
C ALA A 18 16.73 -7.67 -20.18
N GLY A 19 15.72 -8.44 -20.62
CA GLY A 19 15.88 -9.59 -21.51
C GLY A 19 16.53 -9.29 -22.86
N MET A 20 16.45 -8.04 -23.33
CA MET A 20 17.17 -7.59 -24.54
C MET A 20 18.68 -7.58 -24.35
N TRP A 21 19.17 -7.48 -23.11
CA TRP A 21 20.59 -7.36 -22.78
C TRP A 21 21.21 -8.68 -22.30
N ASP A 22 20.46 -9.52 -21.59
CA ASP A 22 20.98 -10.76 -20.99
C ASP A 22 20.50 -12.04 -21.71
N SER A 23 19.70 -11.92 -22.78
CA SER A 23 19.06 -13.01 -23.53
C SER A 23 18.10 -13.91 -22.71
N ASN A 24 17.86 -13.57 -21.44
CA ASN A 24 16.95 -14.23 -20.51
C ASN A 24 15.67 -13.38 -20.34
N GLY A 25 14.87 -13.33 -21.41
CA GLY A 25 13.57 -12.66 -21.42
C GLY A 25 12.51 -13.34 -20.55
N VAL A 26 11.24 -13.01 -20.82
CA VAL A 26 10.10 -13.39 -19.95
C VAL A 26 9.48 -14.76 -20.27
N ALA A 27 10.00 -15.49 -21.25
CA ALA A 27 9.31 -16.64 -21.87
C ALA A 27 8.99 -17.80 -20.90
N ASN A 28 9.75 -17.95 -19.81
CA ASN A 28 9.54 -18.99 -18.80
C ASN A 28 9.29 -18.45 -17.38
N ASP A 29 9.05 -17.15 -17.22
CA ASP A 29 8.84 -16.55 -15.91
C ASP A 29 7.47 -16.95 -15.32
N PRO A 30 7.42 -17.64 -14.17
CA PRO A 30 6.16 -18.03 -13.55
C PRO A 30 5.27 -16.83 -13.19
N SER A 31 5.87 -15.67 -12.87
CA SER A 31 5.12 -14.49 -12.49
C SER A 31 4.34 -13.87 -13.65
N LEU A 32 4.88 -13.92 -14.88
CA LEU A 32 4.16 -13.46 -16.07
C LEU A 32 2.88 -14.27 -16.28
N ARG A 33 3.00 -15.60 -16.30
CA ARG A 33 1.85 -16.50 -16.47
C ARG A 33 0.86 -16.34 -15.32
N GLY A 34 1.36 -16.22 -14.10
CA GLY A 34 0.55 -16.01 -12.90
C GLY A 34 -0.24 -14.71 -12.95
N LEU A 35 0.40 -13.58 -13.30
CA LEU A 35 -0.25 -12.27 -13.41
C LEU A 35 -1.28 -12.24 -14.55
N GLN A 36 -0.93 -12.74 -15.73
CA GLN A 36 -1.87 -12.81 -16.86
C GLN A 36 -3.12 -13.62 -16.52
N ALA A 37 -2.96 -14.80 -15.91
CA ALA A 37 -4.08 -15.66 -15.54
C ALA A 37 -4.96 -15.07 -14.41
N ARG A 38 -4.39 -14.20 -13.57
CA ARG A 38 -5.05 -13.60 -12.40
C ARG A 38 -5.53 -12.18 -12.62
N TRP A 39 -5.19 -11.55 -13.74
CA TRP A 39 -5.53 -10.16 -14.03
C TRP A 39 -7.04 -9.83 -13.97
N PRO A 40 -7.96 -10.67 -14.50
CA PRO A 40 -9.38 -10.42 -14.35
C PRO A 40 -9.82 -10.40 -12.88
N TRP A 41 -9.31 -11.35 -12.08
CA TRP A 41 -9.60 -11.45 -10.65
C TRP A 41 -9.01 -10.28 -9.85
N LEU A 42 -7.78 -9.88 -10.16
CA LEU A 42 -7.13 -8.74 -9.53
C LEU A 42 -7.85 -7.44 -9.88
N SER A 43 -8.26 -7.28 -11.15
CA SER A 43 -9.03 -6.14 -11.62
C SER A 43 -10.38 -6.04 -10.92
N ALA A 44 -11.12 -7.15 -10.83
CA ALA A 44 -12.38 -7.21 -10.10
C ALA A 44 -12.19 -6.90 -8.60
N ALA A 45 -11.18 -7.48 -7.96
CA ALA A 45 -10.91 -7.27 -6.53
C ALA A 45 -10.57 -5.81 -6.21
N VAL A 46 -9.78 -5.13 -7.05
CA VAL A 46 -9.50 -3.69 -6.89
C VAL A 46 -10.78 -2.86 -7.03
N GLN A 47 -11.57 -3.12 -8.08
CA GLN A 47 -12.78 -2.35 -8.37
C GLN A 47 -13.90 -2.55 -7.33
N GLN A 48 -13.98 -3.74 -6.72
CA GLN A 48 -14.96 -4.12 -5.71
C GLN A 48 -14.47 -3.91 -4.27
N SER A 49 -13.22 -3.47 -4.10
CA SER A 49 -12.62 -3.26 -2.77
C SER A 49 -13.42 -2.22 -1.95
N TYR A 50 -13.44 -2.41 -0.64
CA TYR A 50 -14.03 -1.44 0.28
C TYR A 50 -12.93 -0.84 1.14
N GLN A 51 -12.79 0.49 1.06
CA GLN A 51 -11.70 1.27 1.68
C GLN A 51 -10.31 0.63 1.47
N GLY A 52 -10.08 0.12 0.25
CA GLY A 52 -8.81 -0.48 -0.16
C GLY A 52 -8.64 -1.96 0.20
N ALA A 53 -9.50 -2.56 1.03
CA ALA A 53 -9.46 -3.97 1.41
C ALA A 53 -10.25 -4.85 0.43
N PHE A 54 -9.72 -6.02 0.08
CA PHE A 54 -10.42 -6.98 -0.76
C PHE A 54 -11.34 -7.88 0.08
N ALA A 55 -12.43 -8.34 -0.53
CA ALA A 55 -13.31 -9.34 0.09
C ALA A 55 -12.61 -10.70 0.25
N ALA A 56 -11.74 -11.04 -0.70
CA ALA A 56 -10.94 -12.25 -0.70
C ALA A 56 -9.57 -11.98 -1.34
N PRO A 57 -8.50 -12.65 -0.88
CA PRO A 57 -7.17 -12.47 -1.45
C PRO A 57 -7.08 -13.09 -2.86
N VAL A 58 -6.38 -12.40 -3.75
CA VAL A 58 -6.02 -12.89 -5.09
C VAL A 58 -4.61 -13.47 -5.01
N PRO A 59 -4.41 -14.78 -5.23
CA PRO A 59 -3.07 -15.36 -5.22
C PRO A 59 -2.35 -15.06 -6.54
N VAL A 60 -1.12 -14.58 -6.45
CA VAL A 60 -0.24 -14.26 -7.57
C VAL A 60 1.05 -15.06 -7.41
N GLN A 61 1.59 -15.58 -8.52
CA GLN A 61 2.84 -16.32 -8.51
C GLN A 61 4.01 -15.36 -8.68
N ARG A 62 5.09 -15.58 -7.92
CA ARG A 62 6.35 -14.84 -8.00
C ARG A 62 7.31 -15.49 -8.99
N SER A 63 8.37 -14.78 -9.40
CA SER A 63 9.37 -15.34 -10.33
C SER A 63 10.10 -16.56 -9.75
N ASN A 64 10.29 -16.59 -8.43
CA ASN A 64 10.85 -17.73 -7.69
C ASN A 64 9.88 -18.92 -7.53
N GLY A 65 8.71 -18.89 -8.19
CA GLY A 65 7.71 -19.95 -8.15
C GLY A 65 6.81 -19.97 -6.90
N LYS A 66 7.16 -19.22 -5.84
CA LYS A 66 6.33 -19.11 -4.62
C LYS A 66 5.07 -18.29 -4.89
N TRP A 67 4.02 -18.57 -4.12
CA TRP A 67 2.77 -17.82 -4.18
C TRP A 67 2.76 -16.68 -3.17
N MET A 68 2.26 -15.53 -3.57
CA MET A 68 1.91 -14.41 -2.69
C MET A 68 0.40 -14.15 -2.75
N ARG A 69 -0.15 -13.55 -1.70
CA ARG A 69 -1.56 -13.15 -1.63
C ARG A 69 -1.65 -11.64 -1.70
N VAL A 70 -2.45 -11.14 -2.63
CA VAL A 70 -2.79 -9.72 -2.77
C VAL A 70 -4.18 -9.54 -2.21
N ASP A 71 -4.33 -8.80 -1.12
CA ASP A 71 -5.60 -8.66 -0.40
C ASP A 71 -6.03 -7.21 -0.17
N ASN A 72 -5.31 -6.27 -0.75
CA ASN A 72 -5.60 -4.84 -0.68
C ASN A 72 -5.03 -4.10 -1.89
N VAL A 73 -5.60 -2.93 -2.19
CA VAL A 73 -5.21 -2.08 -3.31
C VAL A 73 -3.75 -1.67 -3.25
N ARG A 74 -3.22 -1.34 -2.06
CA ARG A 74 -1.82 -0.90 -1.89
C ARG A 74 -0.82 -1.97 -2.33
N SER A 75 -1.13 -3.24 -2.08
CA SER A 75 -0.33 -4.38 -2.55
C SER A 75 -0.54 -4.71 -4.04
N ALA A 76 -1.64 -4.25 -4.65
CA ALA A 76 -1.95 -4.47 -6.06
C ALA A 76 -1.31 -3.42 -6.98
N VAL A 77 -1.21 -2.16 -6.53
CA VAL A 77 -0.69 -1.02 -7.30
C VAL A 77 0.68 -1.28 -7.94
N PRO A 78 1.69 -1.88 -7.25
CA PRO A 78 2.98 -2.15 -7.88
C PRO A 78 2.94 -3.23 -8.96
N LEU A 79 1.86 -4.01 -9.04
CA LEU A 79 1.76 -5.20 -9.90
C LEU A 79 1.06 -4.91 -11.22
N VAL A 80 0.14 -3.93 -11.24
CA VAL A 80 -0.76 -3.69 -12.36
C VAL A 80 -0.94 -2.18 -12.58
N SER A 81 -0.64 -1.71 -13.79
CA SER A 81 -0.84 -0.32 -14.22
C SER A 81 -2.28 -0.04 -14.64
N PHE A 82 -2.98 -1.07 -15.12
CA PHE A 82 -4.26 -0.97 -15.78
C PHE A 82 -5.22 -2.08 -15.38
N LEU A 83 -6.45 -1.72 -15.06
CA LEU A 83 -7.49 -2.69 -14.74
C LEU A 83 -8.29 -3.05 -15.99
N GLU A 84 -8.59 -4.33 -16.15
CA GLU A 84 -9.67 -4.76 -17.02
C GLU A 84 -10.97 -4.10 -16.57
N HIS A 85 -11.75 -3.59 -17.52
CA HIS A 85 -13.04 -2.97 -17.22
C HIS A 85 -13.95 -4.00 -16.56
N GLY A 86 -14.24 -3.80 -15.27
CA GLY A 86 -15.27 -4.61 -14.62
C GLY A 86 -16.60 -4.31 -15.30
N SER A 87 -17.45 -5.32 -15.48
CA SER A 87 -18.81 -5.15 -16.06
C SER A 87 -19.76 -4.30 -15.19
N CYS A 88 -19.22 -3.50 -14.29
CA CYS A 88 -19.89 -2.89 -13.18
C CYS A 88 -19.64 -1.39 -13.14
N ASN A 89 -20.70 -0.62 -13.41
CA ASN A 89 -20.63 0.84 -13.35
C ASN A 89 -20.47 1.29 -11.89
N ARG A 90 -19.48 2.15 -11.65
CA ARG A 90 -19.16 2.65 -10.31
C ARG A 90 -20.25 3.62 -9.88
N THR A 91 -20.88 3.38 -8.74
CA THR A 91 -21.86 4.33 -8.19
C THR A 91 -21.23 5.71 -7.99
N ARG A 92 -21.90 6.79 -8.41
CA ARG A 92 -21.50 8.18 -8.14
C ARG A 92 -21.04 8.34 -6.69
N GLY A 93 -19.81 8.79 -6.48
CA GLY A 93 -19.22 9.04 -5.15
C GLY A 93 -18.21 7.99 -4.66
N ALA A 94 -17.88 6.96 -5.44
CA ALA A 94 -16.77 6.06 -5.10
C ALA A 94 -15.42 6.81 -5.16
N PRO A 95 -14.51 6.64 -4.17
CA PRO A 95 -13.22 7.34 -4.16
C PRO A 95 -12.40 6.97 -5.40
N ALA A 96 -11.71 7.93 -6.01
CA ALA A 96 -10.89 7.68 -7.20
C ALA A 96 -9.95 6.48 -7.00
N LEU A 97 -9.91 5.55 -7.95
CA LEU A 97 -8.96 4.43 -7.89
C LEU A 97 -7.54 4.98 -8.09
N LEU A 98 -6.57 4.41 -7.37
CA LEU A 98 -5.15 4.65 -7.68
C LEU A 98 -4.76 4.08 -9.05
N ILE A 99 -5.46 3.05 -9.52
CA ILE A 99 -5.20 2.37 -10.80
C ILE A 99 -6.31 2.74 -11.78
N ARG A 100 -5.95 3.17 -12.99
CA ARG A 100 -6.91 3.56 -14.04
C ARG A 100 -7.48 2.32 -14.74
N SER A 101 -8.74 2.40 -15.18
CA SER A 101 -9.33 1.40 -16.08
C SER A 101 -8.88 1.67 -17.52
N VAL A 102 -8.68 0.62 -18.32
CA VAL A 102 -8.28 0.72 -19.75
C VAL A 102 -9.41 1.26 -20.63
N VAL A 103 -10.65 1.03 -20.23
CA VAL A 103 -11.82 1.47 -21.00
C VAL A 103 -12.37 2.74 -20.35
N GLN A 104 -12.26 3.86 -21.07
CA GLN A 104 -13.08 5.03 -20.77
C GLN A 104 -14.53 4.66 -21.05
N GLU A 105 -15.43 4.93 -20.09
CA GLU A 105 -16.87 4.85 -20.38
C GLU A 105 -17.13 5.78 -21.57
N PRO A 106 -17.87 5.34 -22.60
CA PRO A 106 -18.30 6.27 -23.64
C PRO A 106 -19.12 7.38 -22.98
N ASP A 107 -18.80 8.64 -23.27
CA ASP A 107 -19.64 9.77 -22.86
C ASP A 107 -21.09 9.47 -23.28
N GLU A 108 -22.03 9.57 -22.33
CA GLU A 108 -23.45 9.29 -22.54
C GLU A 108 -24.11 10.22 -23.60
N ASP A 109 -23.36 11.20 -24.14
CA ASP A 109 -23.85 12.19 -25.11
C ASP A 109 -23.76 11.74 -26.58
N MET A 110 -23.35 10.50 -26.88
CA MET A 110 -23.26 10.03 -28.27
C MET A 110 -23.74 8.57 -28.46
N GLN A 111 -25.03 8.28 -28.20
CA GLN A 111 -25.67 7.04 -28.65
C GLN A 111 -26.88 7.31 -29.55
N PRO A 112 -26.79 7.05 -30.87
CA PRO A 112 -27.96 6.88 -31.70
C PRO A 112 -28.49 5.44 -31.56
N GLY A 113 -29.73 5.31 -31.08
CA GLY A 113 -30.68 4.27 -31.45
C GLY A 113 -30.39 2.80 -31.08
N GLY A 114 -31.18 2.28 -30.13
CA GLY A 114 -31.85 0.97 -30.24
C GLY A 114 -30.99 -0.27 -30.48
N GLY A 115 -30.30 -0.75 -29.44
CA GLY A 115 -29.73 -2.09 -29.39
C GLY A 115 -29.85 -2.66 -27.97
N ALA A 116 -30.13 -3.95 -27.84
CA ALA A 116 -30.44 -4.62 -26.57
C ALA A 116 -29.48 -4.23 -25.43
N ARG A 117 -30.04 -3.66 -24.36
CA ARG A 117 -29.34 -3.24 -23.15
C ARG A 117 -28.70 -4.47 -22.51
N ALA A 118 -27.40 -4.66 -22.75
CA ALA A 118 -26.60 -5.53 -21.90
C ALA A 118 -26.86 -5.08 -20.45
N THR A 119 -27.33 -6.00 -19.62
CA THR A 119 -27.56 -5.73 -18.21
C THR A 119 -26.21 -5.43 -17.57
N THR A 120 -25.84 -4.16 -17.49
CA THR A 120 -24.71 -3.67 -16.71
C THR A 120 -25.03 -4.01 -15.26
N ALA A 121 -24.43 -5.09 -14.75
CA ALA A 121 -24.57 -5.46 -13.35
C ALA A 121 -23.90 -4.34 -12.55
N ALA A 122 -24.63 -3.51 -11.83
CA ALA A 122 -24.02 -2.57 -10.88
C ALA A 122 -23.01 -3.33 -10.02
N CYS A 123 -21.87 -2.71 -9.63
CA CYS A 123 -20.97 -3.33 -8.66
C CYS A 123 -21.84 -3.81 -7.50
N GLY A 124 -21.85 -5.11 -7.24
CA GLY A 124 -22.48 -5.65 -6.04
C GLY A 124 -22.02 -4.78 -4.86
N LEU A 125 -22.93 -4.47 -3.94
CA LEU A 125 -22.61 -3.56 -2.85
C LEU A 125 -21.25 -3.94 -2.24
N PRO A 126 -20.32 -2.97 -2.06
CA PRO A 126 -18.96 -3.28 -1.63
C PRO A 126 -18.98 -4.20 -0.42
N ALA A 127 -18.14 -5.24 -0.45
CA ALA A 127 -18.04 -6.17 0.66
C ALA A 127 -17.68 -5.42 1.95
N GLU A 128 -18.03 -6.00 3.09
CA GLU A 128 -17.59 -5.51 4.41
C GLU A 128 -16.49 -6.44 4.92
N PRO A 129 -15.23 -6.27 4.46
CA PRO A 129 -14.17 -7.22 4.72
C PRO A 129 -13.77 -7.22 6.19
N THR A 130 -13.50 -8.42 6.72
CA THR A 130 -12.91 -8.63 8.04
C THR A 130 -11.41 -8.90 7.89
N VAL A 131 -10.60 -7.94 8.32
CA VAL A 131 -9.15 -7.91 8.13
C VAL A 131 -8.44 -7.47 9.41
N ARG A 132 -7.12 -7.57 9.45
CA ARG A 132 -6.35 -6.85 10.47
C ARG A 132 -6.04 -5.45 9.96
N LEU A 133 -5.84 -4.51 10.88
CA LEU A 133 -5.25 -3.22 10.58
C LEU A 133 -3.78 -3.29 11.01
N VAL A 134 -2.90 -3.43 10.02
CA VAL A 134 -1.45 -3.57 10.25
C VAL A 134 -0.79 -2.22 10.07
N GLY A 135 -0.08 -1.75 11.08
CA GLY A 135 0.60 -0.46 11.08
C GLY A 135 2.06 -0.58 11.55
N PRO A 136 2.55 0.38 12.33
CA PRO A 136 3.98 0.54 12.65
C PRO A 136 4.70 -0.75 13.05
N GLU A 137 5.85 -0.98 12.40
CA GLU A 137 6.71 -2.16 12.57
C GLU A 137 6.00 -3.49 12.27
N GLY A 138 4.96 -3.46 11.43
CA GLY A 138 4.20 -4.64 11.05
C GLY A 138 3.32 -5.18 12.18
N ARG A 139 3.00 -4.36 13.18
CA ARG A 139 2.11 -4.73 14.29
C ARG A 139 0.65 -4.42 14.00
N CYS A 140 -0.23 -5.11 14.70
CA CYS A 140 -1.67 -5.06 14.50
C CYS A 140 -2.36 -4.20 15.56
N VAL A 141 -3.44 -3.53 15.15
CA VAL A 141 -4.41 -2.95 16.09
C VAL A 141 -5.10 -4.09 16.86
N ASP A 142 -4.98 -4.06 18.18
CA ASP A 142 -5.36 -5.16 19.08
C ASP A 142 -6.24 -4.64 20.23
N VAL A 143 -7.28 -5.38 20.57
CA VAL A 143 -8.04 -5.17 21.82
C VAL A 143 -7.31 -5.94 22.93
N PRO A 144 -6.73 -5.25 23.93
CA PRO A 144 -5.87 -5.87 24.94
C PRO A 144 -6.58 -7.01 25.65
N TYR A 145 -5.90 -8.16 25.73
CA TYR A 145 -6.38 -9.39 26.37
C TYR A 145 -7.72 -9.93 25.83
N GLY A 146 -8.27 -9.34 24.76
CA GLY A 146 -9.61 -9.66 24.27
C GLY A 146 -10.74 -9.15 25.17
N TYR A 147 -10.50 -8.13 26.00
CA TYR A 147 -11.52 -7.55 26.87
C TYR A 147 -12.28 -6.42 26.18
N TYR A 148 -13.59 -6.60 26.01
CA TYR A 148 -14.47 -5.68 25.27
C TYR A 148 -15.39 -4.85 26.18
N TYR A 149 -14.93 -4.44 27.37
CA TYR A 149 -15.68 -3.44 28.13
C TYR A 149 -15.54 -2.06 27.46
N ASN A 150 -16.60 -1.25 27.53
CA ASN A 150 -16.62 0.07 26.88
C ASN A 150 -15.49 0.95 27.40
N GLY A 151 -14.80 1.63 26.48
CA GLY A 151 -13.67 2.49 26.81
C GLY A 151 -12.33 1.76 26.96
N ASN A 152 -12.27 0.43 26.76
CA ASN A 152 -10.98 -0.27 26.74
C ASN A 152 -10.14 0.24 25.56
N GLN A 153 -8.96 0.79 25.85
CA GLN A 153 -8.08 1.38 24.84
C GLN A 153 -7.47 0.29 23.97
N VAL A 154 -7.55 0.46 22.65
CA VAL A 154 -6.86 -0.45 21.72
C VAL A 154 -5.37 -0.16 21.72
N GLN A 155 -4.57 -1.19 21.45
CA GLN A 155 -3.12 -1.13 21.53
C GLN A 155 -2.45 -1.67 20.27
N LEU A 156 -1.15 -1.42 20.17
CA LEU A 156 -0.28 -2.05 19.18
C LEU A 156 0.21 -3.41 19.73
N TRP A 157 -0.01 -4.49 18.99
CA TRP A 157 0.43 -5.83 19.38
C TRP A 157 0.96 -6.63 18.20
N SER A 158 1.82 -7.61 18.48
CA SER A 158 2.26 -8.57 17.47
C SER A 158 1.05 -9.22 16.78
N CYS A 159 1.09 -9.30 15.45
CA CYS A 159 -0.01 -9.87 14.69
C CYS A 159 -0.17 -11.38 15.00
N LYS A 160 -1.38 -11.77 15.40
CA LYS A 160 -1.80 -13.13 15.73
C LYS A 160 -2.40 -13.83 14.50
N SER A 161 -2.79 -15.11 14.61
CA SER A 161 -3.51 -15.85 13.57
C SER A 161 -4.86 -15.20 13.22
N THR A 162 -5.48 -15.62 12.10
CA THR A 162 -6.75 -15.07 11.61
C THR A 162 -7.97 -15.51 12.43
N SER A 163 -7.77 -16.29 13.50
CA SER A 163 -8.82 -16.68 14.45
C SER A 163 -8.86 -15.78 15.69
N ALA A 164 -7.86 -14.91 15.89
CA ALA A 164 -7.80 -14.00 17.02
C ALA A 164 -8.74 -12.80 16.82
N VAL A 165 -10.00 -12.94 17.23
CA VAL A 165 -11.06 -11.92 17.03
C VAL A 165 -10.62 -10.54 17.50
N ASN A 166 -9.82 -10.43 18.56
CA ASN A 166 -9.30 -9.16 19.08
C ASN A 166 -8.29 -8.42 18.19
N GLN A 167 -7.92 -8.97 17.04
CA GLN A 167 -7.19 -8.25 15.99
C GLN A 167 -7.95 -8.20 14.67
N LEU A 168 -9.16 -8.76 14.62
CA LEU A 168 -9.99 -8.74 13.43
C LEU A 168 -10.96 -7.57 13.50
N TRP A 169 -10.93 -6.78 12.43
CA TRP A 169 -11.68 -5.56 12.25
C TRP A 169 -12.49 -5.67 10.97
N THR A 170 -13.81 -5.57 11.10
CA THR A 170 -14.73 -5.53 9.97
C THR A 170 -14.95 -4.09 9.56
N LEU A 171 -14.59 -3.76 8.33
CA LEU A 171 -14.83 -2.44 7.73
C LEU A 171 -16.27 -2.40 7.23
N LYS A 172 -17.14 -1.67 7.94
CA LYS A 172 -18.58 -1.62 7.64
C LYS A 172 -18.89 -0.46 6.70
N ARG A 173 -19.94 -0.61 5.88
CA ARG A 173 -20.40 0.41 4.91
C ARG A 173 -20.98 1.67 5.55
N ASP A 174 -21.40 1.57 6.81
CA ASP A 174 -21.78 2.73 7.63
C ASP A 174 -20.57 3.56 8.10
N GLY A 175 -19.35 3.14 7.73
CA GLY A 175 -18.08 3.78 8.07
C GLY A 175 -17.55 3.41 9.46
N THR A 176 -18.23 2.54 10.20
CA THR A 176 -17.67 1.99 11.44
C THR A 176 -16.63 0.91 11.16
N ILE A 177 -15.64 0.79 12.04
CA ILE A 177 -14.67 -0.31 12.06
C ILE A 177 -14.99 -1.14 13.30
N ARG A 178 -15.34 -2.42 13.14
CA ARG A 178 -15.91 -3.23 14.23
C ARG A 178 -15.09 -4.45 14.60
N SER A 179 -15.03 -4.77 15.89
CA SER A 179 -14.43 -6.00 16.40
C SER A 179 -15.31 -6.57 17.52
N ASN A 180 -15.66 -7.85 17.43
CA ASN A 180 -16.55 -8.56 18.36
C ASN A 180 -17.85 -7.79 18.73
N GLY A 181 -18.48 -7.16 17.74
CA GLY A 181 -19.71 -6.38 17.94
C GLY A 181 -19.51 -4.95 18.48
N LYS A 182 -18.32 -4.61 18.97
CA LYS A 182 -17.94 -3.24 19.36
C LYS A 182 -17.38 -2.46 18.18
N CYS A 183 -17.40 -1.14 18.30
CA CYS A 183 -16.84 -0.20 17.33
C CYS A 183 -15.51 0.36 17.83
N LEU A 184 -14.55 0.55 16.92
CA LEU A 184 -13.40 1.42 17.13
C LEU A 184 -13.91 2.85 17.24
N THR A 185 -13.64 3.49 18.37
CA THR A 185 -14.22 4.78 18.72
C THR A 185 -13.13 5.68 19.29
N SER A 186 -13.08 6.94 18.88
CA SER A 186 -12.27 7.93 19.59
C SER A 186 -12.92 8.24 20.94
N SER A 187 -12.14 8.36 22.01
CA SER A 187 -12.64 8.69 23.36
C SER A 187 -12.96 10.19 23.54
N GLY A 188 -12.68 11.03 22.55
CA GLY A 188 -12.94 12.47 22.54
C GLY A 188 -12.78 13.08 21.14
N ASP A 189 -13.06 14.38 21.02
CA ASP A 189 -12.98 15.13 19.74
C ASP A 189 -11.69 15.95 19.59
N ALA A 190 -10.74 15.77 20.50
CA ALA A 190 -9.46 16.47 20.51
C ALA A 190 -8.29 15.51 20.23
N ALA A 191 -7.20 16.04 19.68
CA ALA A 191 -5.96 15.29 19.53
C ALA A 191 -5.45 14.82 20.90
N GLY A 192 -4.95 13.59 20.97
CA GLY A 192 -4.55 12.91 22.19
C GLY A 192 -5.65 12.05 22.83
N ALA A 193 -6.91 12.14 22.37
CA ALA A 193 -7.95 11.22 22.81
C ALA A 193 -7.57 9.77 22.47
N ARG A 194 -7.97 8.82 23.31
CA ARG A 194 -7.64 7.40 23.15
C ARG A 194 -8.50 6.80 22.05
N ALA A 195 -7.95 5.88 21.28
CA ALA A 195 -8.76 5.00 20.45
C ALA A 195 -9.20 3.80 21.32
N VAL A 196 -10.50 3.57 21.43
CA VAL A 196 -11.09 2.56 22.32
C VAL A 196 -12.03 1.64 21.56
N VAL A 197 -12.39 0.51 22.17
CA VAL A 197 -13.61 -0.21 21.79
C VAL A 197 -14.79 0.31 22.62
N ASP A 198 -15.91 0.55 21.95
CA ASP A 198 -17.15 1.02 22.58
C ASP A 198 -18.37 0.46 21.85
N ASP A 199 -19.56 0.61 22.45
CA ASP A 199 -20.80 0.21 21.81
C ASP A 199 -21.02 0.94 20.48
N CYS A 200 -21.52 0.20 19.49
CA CYS A 200 -21.87 0.78 18.21
C CYS A 200 -23.23 1.49 18.30
N PRO A 201 -23.30 2.81 18.06
CA PRO A 201 -24.59 3.50 18.02
C PRO A 201 -25.44 3.01 16.85
N ARG A 202 -26.77 3.09 16.99
CA ARG A 202 -27.73 2.72 15.94
C ARG A 202 -27.54 3.54 14.66
N PHE A 203 -27.16 4.81 14.81
CA PHE A 203 -26.87 5.74 13.71
C PHE A 203 -25.47 6.33 13.91
N PRO A 204 -24.43 5.73 13.30
CA PRO A 204 -23.05 6.16 13.49
C PRO A 204 -22.76 7.57 12.98
N THR A 205 -22.26 8.44 13.86
CA THR A 205 -21.82 9.80 13.55
C THR A 205 -20.56 10.19 14.34
N GLY A 206 -19.77 11.14 13.84
CA GLY A 206 -18.63 11.70 14.58
C GLY A 206 -17.55 10.67 14.92
N ARG A 207 -17.29 10.48 16.22
CA ARG A 207 -16.15 9.75 16.81
C ARG A 207 -16.03 8.26 16.48
N VAL A 208 -17.03 7.67 15.83
CA VAL A 208 -17.11 6.23 15.52
C VAL A 208 -17.02 5.94 14.02
N VAL A 209 -17.00 6.98 13.18
CA VAL A 209 -16.98 6.83 11.72
C VAL A 209 -15.62 7.20 11.17
N TRP A 210 -15.03 6.22 10.51
CA TRP A 210 -13.68 6.26 9.99
C TRP A 210 -13.69 6.13 8.47
N GLU A 211 -12.70 6.76 7.86
CA GLU A 211 -12.35 6.61 6.46
C GLU A 211 -10.91 6.10 6.39
N VAL A 212 -10.74 4.84 5.96
CA VAL A 212 -9.43 4.33 5.57
C VAL A 212 -9.12 4.85 4.17
N ARG A 213 -8.17 5.78 4.11
CA ARG A 213 -7.68 6.39 2.88
C ARG A 213 -6.68 5.46 2.21
N VAL A 214 -6.52 5.63 0.90
CA VAL A 214 -5.70 4.74 0.07
C VAL A 214 -4.20 4.84 0.35
N ASP A 215 -3.77 5.93 0.97
CA ASP A 215 -2.39 6.11 1.43
C ASP A 215 -2.10 5.39 2.77
N GLY A 216 -3.11 4.78 3.39
CA GLY A 216 -3.02 4.09 4.68
C GLY A 216 -3.44 4.93 5.89
N THR A 217 -3.90 6.17 5.71
CA THR A 217 -4.39 6.97 6.84
C THR A 217 -5.82 6.58 7.21
N VAL A 218 -6.07 6.29 8.50
CA VAL A 218 -7.41 6.00 9.03
C VAL A 218 -7.95 7.25 9.72
N ALA A 219 -8.77 8.03 9.01
CA ALA A 219 -9.22 9.34 9.45
C ALA A 219 -10.61 9.30 10.09
N LEU A 220 -10.83 10.09 11.13
CA LEU A 220 -12.19 10.38 11.60
C LEU A 220 -12.88 11.27 10.57
N LYS A 221 -13.92 10.74 9.92
CA LYS A 221 -14.50 11.29 8.67
C LYS A 221 -14.91 12.77 8.76
N TRP A 222 -15.50 13.17 9.89
CA TRP A 222 -16.01 14.53 10.10
C TRP A 222 -15.16 15.35 11.08
N SER A 223 -13.96 14.89 11.38
CA SER A 223 -13.02 15.63 12.22
C SER A 223 -12.25 16.67 11.40
N ARG A 224 -11.67 17.67 12.08
CA ARG A 224 -10.73 18.62 11.48
C ARG A 224 -9.31 18.02 11.38
N GLY A 225 -9.18 16.90 10.67
CA GLY A 225 -7.89 16.26 10.39
C GLY A 225 -7.38 15.26 11.43
N LEU A 226 -8.25 14.73 12.29
CA LEU A 226 -7.86 13.71 13.27
C LEU A 226 -7.79 12.31 12.65
N VAL A 227 -6.71 11.59 12.94
CA VAL A 227 -6.41 10.27 12.40
C VAL A 227 -5.98 9.31 13.49
N LEU A 228 -6.21 8.02 13.27
CA LEU A 228 -5.71 6.95 14.14
C LEU A 228 -4.18 6.96 14.15
N ALA A 229 -3.60 7.01 15.34
CA ALA A 229 -2.18 7.18 15.51
C ALA A 229 -1.64 6.39 16.70
N VAL A 230 -0.34 6.11 16.66
CA VAL A 230 0.44 5.68 17.81
C VAL A 230 1.71 6.54 17.88
N THR A 231 2.13 6.90 19.09
CA THR A 231 3.32 7.75 19.32
C THR A 231 4.55 6.94 19.74
N SER A 232 4.43 5.62 19.77
CA SER A 232 5.48 4.69 20.14
C SER A 232 5.23 3.37 19.43
N SER A 233 6.27 2.74 18.89
CA SER A 233 6.17 1.39 18.36
C SER A 233 6.28 0.34 19.45
N THR A 234 6.54 0.69 20.70
CA THR A 234 6.65 -0.31 21.76
C THR A 234 5.43 -1.22 21.77
N LEU A 235 5.65 -2.52 21.98
CA LEU A 235 4.55 -3.43 22.26
C LEU A 235 3.69 -2.85 23.40
N PHE A 236 2.38 -3.01 23.31
CA PHE A 236 1.38 -2.43 24.23
C PHE A 236 1.17 -0.91 24.13
N ALA A 237 1.81 -0.21 23.18
CA ALA A 237 1.52 1.21 22.98
C ALA A 237 0.04 1.42 22.68
N GLY A 238 -0.63 2.21 23.52
CA GLY A 238 -2.04 2.55 23.35
C GLY A 238 -2.24 3.49 22.16
N LEU A 239 -3.22 3.18 21.30
CA LEU A 239 -3.52 4.04 20.16
C LEU A 239 -4.33 5.26 20.60
N THR A 240 -4.14 6.34 19.88
CA THR A 240 -4.80 7.64 20.08
C THR A 240 -5.32 8.17 18.76
N VAL A 241 -6.04 9.29 18.80
CA VAL A 241 -6.27 10.13 17.63
C VAL A 241 -5.36 11.35 17.68
N ARG A 242 -4.73 11.70 16.57
CA ARG A 242 -3.82 12.85 16.46
C ARG A 242 -4.10 13.64 15.19
N GLN A 243 -3.56 14.85 15.11
CA GLN A 243 -3.53 15.58 13.86
C GLN A 243 -2.70 14.81 12.82
N ASP A 244 -3.19 14.79 11.58
CA ASP A 244 -2.53 14.11 10.47
C ASP A 244 -1.16 14.74 10.19
N ASP A 245 -0.10 14.08 10.64
CA ASP A 245 1.30 14.46 10.40
C ASP A 245 1.93 13.63 9.29
N ARG A 246 1.16 12.70 8.70
CA ARG A 246 1.59 11.79 7.62
C ARG A 246 2.75 10.88 8.02
N GLY A 247 2.99 10.68 9.32
CA GLY A 247 3.99 9.77 9.88
C GLY A 247 3.70 8.30 9.59
N THR A 248 4.70 7.44 9.81
CA THR A 248 4.48 5.98 9.78
C THR A 248 3.60 5.55 10.95
N GLY A 249 3.69 6.24 12.11
CA GLY A 249 2.81 6.10 13.27
C GLY A 249 1.31 6.31 12.98
N GLN A 250 0.98 6.83 11.79
CA GLN A 250 -0.37 7.12 11.31
C GLN A 250 -0.73 6.35 10.03
N SER A 251 0.05 5.31 9.71
CA SER A 251 -0.10 4.49 8.51
C SER A 251 -0.55 3.09 8.87
N TRP A 252 -1.71 2.70 8.34
CA TRP A 252 -2.39 1.45 8.62
C TRP A 252 -2.87 0.85 7.31
N THR A 253 -2.49 -0.39 7.06
CA THR A 253 -2.95 -1.16 5.91
C THR A 253 -3.95 -2.22 6.37
N PRO A 254 -5.18 -2.21 5.84
CA PRO A 254 -6.11 -3.31 6.04
C PRO A 254 -5.63 -4.55 5.28
N THR A 255 -5.14 -5.56 5.99
CA THR A 255 -4.61 -6.78 5.38
C THR A 255 -4.62 -7.95 6.36
N ASN A 256 -4.81 -9.16 5.84
CA ASN A 256 -4.58 -10.40 6.57
C ASN A 256 -3.22 -11.03 6.23
N VAL A 257 -2.50 -10.48 5.26
CA VAL A 257 -1.11 -10.82 4.90
C VAL A 257 -0.18 -9.89 5.68
N THR A 258 0.23 -10.33 6.87
CA THR A 258 0.99 -9.50 7.82
C THR A 258 2.50 -9.53 7.59
N ALA A 259 3.00 -10.45 6.75
CA ALA A 259 4.41 -10.49 6.39
C ALA A 259 4.75 -9.37 5.40
N PRO A 260 5.90 -8.70 5.52
CA PRO A 260 6.33 -7.72 4.54
C PRO A 260 6.58 -8.39 3.17
N LEU A 261 6.46 -7.61 2.11
CA LEU A 261 6.79 -8.07 0.76
C LEU A 261 8.28 -7.86 0.51
N ASP A 262 9.04 -8.95 0.36
CA ASP A 262 10.45 -8.89 -0.01
C ASP A 262 10.59 -8.85 -1.55
N ALA A 263 11.11 -7.75 -2.08
CA ALA A 263 11.29 -7.54 -3.51
C ALA A 263 12.51 -6.66 -3.82
N ALA A 264 13.11 -6.84 -5.00
CA ALA A 264 14.08 -5.86 -5.49
C ALA A 264 13.34 -4.65 -6.04
N ILE A 265 13.80 -3.45 -5.71
CA ILE A 265 13.25 -2.18 -6.23
C ILE A 265 14.13 -1.75 -7.39
N VAL A 266 13.58 -1.75 -8.61
CA VAL A 266 14.33 -1.48 -9.84
C VAL A 266 13.95 -0.12 -10.39
N GLY A 267 14.95 0.73 -10.63
CA GLY A 267 14.83 2.11 -11.06
C GLY A 267 15.48 2.35 -12.42
N PHE A 268 15.85 3.59 -12.70
CA PHE A 268 16.49 4.01 -13.96
C PHE A 268 17.59 3.07 -14.46
N ARG A 269 17.65 2.82 -15.78
CA ARG A 269 18.62 1.91 -16.45
C ARG A 269 18.63 0.47 -15.93
N ASP A 270 17.48 -0.02 -15.48
CA ASP A 270 17.33 -1.37 -14.91
C ASP A 270 18.28 -1.64 -13.71
N LEU A 271 18.68 -0.57 -13.01
CA LEU A 271 19.51 -0.65 -11.81
C LEU A 271 18.63 -0.87 -10.57
N CYS A 272 19.10 -1.70 -9.66
CA CYS A 272 18.45 -1.96 -8.39
C CYS A 272 18.85 -0.93 -7.34
N LEU A 273 17.88 -0.47 -6.56
CA LEU A 273 18.10 0.31 -5.34
C LEU A 273 18.87 -0.54 -4.33
N GLN A 274 19.95 0.00 -3.79
CA GLN A 274 20.85 -0.66 -2.85
C GLN A 274 21.20 0.28 -1.70
N ALA A 275 21.53 -0.31 -0.57
CA ALA A 275 22.10 0.39 0.56
C ALA A 275 23.39 -0.30 1.01
N ASP A 276 24.38 0.48 1.41
CA ASP A 276 25.59 -0.03 2.05
C ASP A 276 25.45 -0.09 3.58
N TYR A 277 26.47 -0.63 4.25
CA TYR A 277 26.50 -0.75 5.71
C TYR A 277 26.51 0.61 6.44
N ALA A 278 26.89 1.70 5.76
CA ALA A 278 26.86 3.05 6.31
C ALA A 278 25.49 3.72 6.16
N GLY A 279 24.54 3.06 5.48
CA GLY A 279 23.21 3.60 5.21
C GLY A 279 23.14 4.52 4.00
N SER A 280 24.19 4.57 3.17
CA SER A 280 24.19 5.30 1.91
C SER A 280 23.34 4.56 0.89
N VAL A 281 22.46 5.30 0.19
CA VAL A 281 21.54 4.73 -0.80
C VAL A 281 22.01 5.07 -2.20
N SER A 282 22.06 4.05 -3.06
CA SER A 282 22.49 4.17 -4.45
C SER A 282 21.71 3.23 -5.36
N VAL A 283 21.93 3.34 -6.67
CA VAL A 283 21.47 2.33 -7.64
C VAL A 283 22.67 1.65 -8.30
N ALA A 284 22.61 0.34 -8.46
CA ALA A 284 23.65 -0.45 -9.11
C ALA A 284 23.05 -1.69 -9.81
N ALA A 285 23.88 -2.41 -10.57
CA ALA A 285 23.44 -3.64 -11.24
C ALA A 285 22.75 -4.59 -10.24
N CYS A 286 21.61 -5.13 -10.64
CA CYS A 286 20.84 -6.06 -9.83
C CYS A 286 21.64 -7.35 -9.60
N ARG A 287 21.77 -7.76 -8.33
CA ARG A 287 22.43 -9.02 -7.94
C ARG A 287 21.47 -9.84 -7.10
N ASP A 288 21.72 -11.15 -7.05
CA ASP A 288 21.01 -12.04 -6.14
C ASP A 288 21.17 -11.56 -4.69
N GLY A 289 20.06 -11.48 -3.95
CA GLY A 289 20.03 -11.03 -2.56
C GLY A 289 19.80 -9.52 -2.35
N VAL A 290 19.73 -8.70 -3.40
CA VAL A 290 19.28 -7.30 -3.29
C VAL A 290 17.76 -7.26 -3.13
N GLN A 291 17.27 -7.33 -1.88
CA GLN A 291 15.84 -7.31 -1.57
C GLN A 291 15.52 -6.34 -0.45
N TRP A 292 14.52 -5.50 -0.68
CA TRP A 292 13.94 -4.64 0.34
C TRP A 292 12.67 -5.29 0.89
N SER A 293 12.45 -5.13 2.19
CA SER A 293 11.20 -5.54 2.84
C SER A 293 10.24 -4.36 2.87
N LEU A 294 9.15 -4.46 2.12
CA LEU A 294 8.10 -3.45 2.08
C LEU A 294 7.06 -3.77 3.17
N TYR A 295 7.02 -2.94 4.21
CA TYR A 295 6.12 -3.15 5.34
C TYR A 295 4.73 -2.54 5.08
N PRO A 296 3.67 -3.10 5.69
CA PRO A 296 2.32 -2.54 5.60
C PRO A 296 2.18 -1.11 6.19
N ASP A 297 3.09 -0.67 7.05
CA ASP A 297 3.15 0.73 7.52
C ASP A 297 3.70 1.71 6.47
N GLY A 298 4.19 1.22 5.32
CA GLY A 298 4.82 2.04 4.29
C GLY A 298 6.30 2.32 4.50
N SER A 299 6.92 1.76 5.54
CA SER A 299 8.37 1.73 5.65
C SER A 299 8.96 0.75 4.64
N VAL A 300 10.09 1.14 4.05
CA VAL A 300 10.88 0.30 3.13
C VAL A 300 12.18 -0.02 3.86
N ARG A 301 12.39 -1.29 4.21
CA ARG A 301 13.48 -1.71 5.10
C ARG A 301 14.55 -2.48 4.33
N PRO A 302 15.84 -2.28 4.65
CA PRO A 302 16.93 -2.98 3.99
C PRO A 302 16.88 -4.50 4.27
N PRO A 303 17.60 -5.32 3.50
CA PRO A 303 17.62 -6.77 3.66
C PRO A 303 17.91 -7.24 5.10
N ALA A 304 17.15 -8.25 5.57
CA ALA A 304 17.13 -8.72 6.95
C ALA A 304 18.47 -9.28 7.51
N TRP A 305 19.44 -9.62 6.64
CA TRP A 305 20.71 -10.22 7.04
C TRP A 305 21.72 -9.25 7.68
N LEU A 306 21.39 -7.95 7.73
CA LEU A 306 22.27 -6.93 8.30
C LEU A 306 22.11 -6.71 9.83
N LEU A 307 21.22 -7.44 10.53
CA LEU A 307 20.83 -7.13 11.92
C LEU A 307 20.20 -5.73 12.09
N LEU A 308 19.78 -5.10 10.98
CA LEU A 308 19.24 -3.74 10.88
C LEU A 308 17.70 -3.72 10.80
N GLN A 309 17.00 -4.65 11.46
CA GLN A 309 15.53 -4.76 11.43
C GLN A 309 14.79 -3.47 11.86
N TRP A 310 15.52 -2.57 12.53
CA TRP A 310 15.07 -1.25 12.96
C TRP A 310 15.52 -0.11 12.05
N GLN A 311 16.01 -0.39 10.85
CA GLN A 311 16.35 0.64 9.89
C GLN A 311 15.34 0.69 8.74
N CYS A 312 15.16 1.90 8.20
CA CYS A 312 14.29 2.17 7.07
C CYS A 312 14.91 3.22 6.17
N LEU A 313 14.53 3.12 4.90
CA LEU A 313 14.70 4.18 3.94
C LEU A 313 13.98 5.43 4.45
N ALA A 314 14.69 6.54 4.51
CA ALA A 314 14.16 7.82 4.92
C ALA A 314 14.64 8.91 3.97
N ALA A 315 13.78 9.89 3.75
CA ALA A 315 14.18 11.15 3.14
C ALA A 315 14.46 12.19 4.22
N ASP A 316 15.14 13.27 3.88
CA ASP A 316 15.18 14.46 4.72
C ASP A 316 14.69 15.69 3.95
N ALA A 317 14.51 16.81 4.66
CA ALA A 317 14.04 18.05 4.07
C ALA A 317 15.02 18.66 3.03
N SER A 318 16.30 18.25 3.04
CA SER A 318 17.29 18.67 2.05
C SER A 318 17.21 17.88 0.75
N GLY A 319 16.38 16.83 0.72
CA GLY A 319 16.22 15.93 -0.41
C GLY A 319 17.13 14.70 -0.37
N GLY A 320 17.96 14.57 0.66
CA GLY A 320 18.80 13.40 0.88
C GLY A 320 17.98 12.15 1.15
N VAL A 321 18.44 11.01 0.66
CA VAL A 321 17.84 9.70 0.93
C VAL A 321 18.89 8.79 1.55
N THR A 322 18.59 8.28 2.74
CA THR A 322 19.49 7.41 3.51
C THR A 322 18.71 6.28 4.15
N VAL A 323 19.41 5.23 4.56
CA VAL A 323 18.90 4.23 5.49
C VAL A 323 19.35 4.63 6.89
N LYS A 324 18.39 4.83 7.79
CA LYS A 324 18.64 5.21 9.17
C LYS A 324 17.76 4.41 10.12
N LEU A 325 18.02 4.52 11.43
CA LEU A 325 17.14 3.92 12.44
C LEU A 325 15.73 4.51 12.32
N CYS A 326 14.72 3.64 12.15
CA CYS A 326 13.33 4.01 12.28
C CYS A 326 13.08 4.38 13.74
N ASP A 327 12.57 5.59 13.98
CA ASP A 327 11.97 5.84 15.27
C ASP A 327 10.61 5.11 15.31
N GLY A 328 10.22 4.61 16.48
CA GLY A 328 9.02 3.78 16.62
C GLY A 328 7.69 4.47 16.29
N ALA A 329 7.69 5.81 16.17
CA ALA A 329 6.53 6.58 15.74
C ALA A 329 6.62 6.99 14.26
N GLY A 330 7.71 6.59 13.60
CA GLY A 330 8.35 7.11 12.38
C GLY A 330 7.87 8.44 11.85
N SER A 331 8.82 9.33 11.61
CA SER A 331 8.56 10.58 10.90
C SER A 331 7.89 10.32 9.53
N SER A 332 7.16 11.32 9.03
CA SER A 332 6.57 11.25 7.68
C SER A 332 7.61 11.04 6.57
N CYS A 333 8.87 11.35 6.87
CA CYS A 333 10.02 11.07 6.02
C CYS A 333 10.36 9.58 5.84
N GLU A 334 9.85 8.70 6.70
CA GLU A 334 10.07 7.24 6.62
C GLU A 334 8.90 6.50 5.95
N ARG A 335 7.83 7.22 5.58
CA ARG A 335 6.64 6.67 4.96
C ARG A 335 6.69 6.87 3.44
N TRP A 336 6.66 5.74 2.73
CA TRP A 336 6.69 5.68 1.28
C TRP A 336 5.40 5.08 0.71
N VAL A 337 4.96 5.62 -0.41
CA VAL A 337 3.76 5.20 -1.14
C VAL A 337 4.15 4.90 -2.58
N PHE A 338 4.05 3.64 -2.97
CA PHE A 338 4.19 3.20 -4.35
C PHE A 338 2.92 3.60 -5.11
N ARG A 339 3.10 4.35 -6.19
CA ARG A 339 1.99 4.89 -7.00
C ARG A 339 1.91 4.17 -8.33
N ASN A 340 0.72 4.23 -8.93
CA ASN A 340 0.44 3.59 -10.21
C ASN A 340 1.14 4.26 -11.41
N ASP A 341 1.62 5.49 -11.22
CA ASP A 341 2.44 6.21 -12.21
C ASP A 341 3.93 5.79 -12.17
N GLY A 342 4.26 4.74 -11.40
CA GLY A 342 5.61 4.20 -11.23
C GLY A 342 6.50 4.99 -10.27
N THR A 343 5.98 6.06 -9.65
CA THR A 343 6.75 6.83 -8.66
C THR A 343 6.67 6.21 -7.26
N ILE A 344 7.73 6.41 -6.47
CA ILE A 344 7.75 6.11 -5.03
C ILE A 344 7.70 7.44 -4.30
N PHE A 345 6.54 7.78 -3.75
CA PHE A 345 6.27 9.05 -3.10
C PHE A 345 6.61 9.01 -1.61
N ASN A 346 7.31 10.04 -1.14
CA ASN A 346 7.56 10.26 0.28
C ASN A 346 6.51 11.20 0.86
N THR A 347 5.77 10.77 1.88
CA THR A 347 4.67 11.58 2.42
C THR A 347 5.12 12.77 3.25
N GLY A 348 6.34 12.73 3.80
CA GLY A 348 6.91 13.84 4.58
C GLY A 348 7.44 14.97 3.74
N THR A 349 8.15 14.66 2.65
CA THR A 349 8.72 15.69 1.77
C THR A 349 7.76 16.14 0.67
N GLY A 350 6.69 15.37 0.39
CA GLY A 350 5.80 15.66 -0.73
C GLY A 350 6.44 15.45 -2.11
N MET A 351 7.59 14.75 -2.15
CA MET A 351 8.41 14.52 -3.33
C MET A 351 8.50 13.03 -3.66
N VAL A 352 9.07 12.69 -4.83
CA VAL A 352 9.24 11.31 -5.30
C VAL A 352 10.71 10.90 -5.33
N LEU A 353 10.98 9.62 -5.13
CA LEU A 353 12.32 9.04 -5.23
C LEU A 353 12.86 9.20 -6.65
N ASP A 354 14.10 9.67 -6.77
CA ASP A 354 14.72 10.05 -8.04
C ASP A 354 16.18 9.58 -8.08
N ALA A 355 16.52 8.74 -9.04
CA ALA A 355 17.87 8.24 -9.28
C ALA A 355 18.55 9.08 -10.37
N ARG A 356 19.12 10.22 -9.99
CA ARG A 356 19.74 11.17 -10.93
C ARG A 356 21.18 10.76 -11.26
N PRO A 357 21.56 10.69 -12.54
CA PRO A 357 22.96 10.56 -12.92
C PRO A 357 23.78 11.69 -12.31
N SER A 358 24.96 11.38 -11.77
CA SER A 358 25.88 12.42 -11.31
C SER A 358 26.34 13.28 -12.50
N ALA A 359 26.65 14.56 -12.27
CA ALA A 359 27.07 15.46 -13.33
C ALA A 359 28.43 15.02 -13.94
N GLY A 360 28.50 14.93 -15.27
CA GLY A 360 29.72 14.60 -16.03
C GLY A 360 29.48 13.60 -17.17
N ALA A 361 30.18 13.76 -18.29
CA ALA A 361 29.94 13.00 -19.54
C ALA A 361 30.14 11.46 -19.43
N ASN A 362 30.80 10.98 -18.37
CA ASN A 362 31.07 9.56 -18.10
C ASN A 362 30.58 9.08 -16.73
N ALA A 363 29.62 9.77 -16.11
CA ALA A 363 29.13 9.37 -14.79
C ALA A 363 28.37 8.04 -14.84
N THR A 364 28.97 6.99 -14.29
CA THR A 364 28.32 5.68 -14.03
C THR A 364 27.57 5.68 -12.69
N ALA A 365 27.91 6.62 -11.80
CA ALA A 365 27.25 6.80 -10.52
C ALA A 365 25.94 7.60 -10.67
N SER A 366 24.93 7.21 -9.91
CA SER A 366 23.68 7.95 -9.77
C SER A 366 23.45 8.26 -8.30
N GLN A 367 23.05 9.49 -8.01
CA GLN A 367 22.62 9.91 -6.69
C GLN A 367 21.14 9.59 -6.52
N VAL A 368 20.78 8.98 -5.40
CA VAL A 368 19.39 8.75 -5.02
C VAL A 368 18.95 9.88 -4.10
N ILE A 369 17.93 10.63 -4.52
CA ILE A 369 17.36 11.77 -3.79
C ILE A 369 15.83 11.70 -3.82
N VAL A 370 15.17 12.63 -3.14
CA VAL A 370 13.77 12.97 -3.45
C VAL A 370 13.69 14.30 -4.19
N SER A 371 12.80 14.38 -5.18
CA SER A 371 12.59 15.59 -5.97
C SER A 371 11.13 15.74 -6.43
N PRO A 372 10.69 16.93 -6.88
CA PRO A 372 9.34 17.11 -7.42
C PRO A 372 9.05 16.13 -8.55
N ALA A 373 7.83 15.59 -8.60
CA ALA A 373 7.42 14.68 -9.65
C ALA A 373 7.45 15.37 -11.02
N THR A 374 8.23 14.83 -11.94
CA THR A 374 8.45 15.36 -13.29
C THR A 374 8.00 14.41 -14.40
N GLY A 375 7.74 13.14 -14.05
CA GLY A 375 7.52 12.08 -15.03
C GLY A 375 8.81 11.58 -15.71
N SER A 376 9.97 12.05 -15.27
CA SER A 376 11.28 11.60 -15.77
C SER A 376 11.45 10.08 -15.60
N PRO A 377 12.11 9.38 -16.55
CA PRO A 377 12.53 7.99 -16.37
C PRO A 377 13.38 7.74 -15.12
N THR A 378 14.04 8.78 -14.58
CA THR A 378 14.82 8.68 -13.33
C THR A 378 13.96 8.53 -12.08
N GLN A 379 12.67 8.80 -12.18
CA GLN A 379 11.67 8.70 -11.10
C GLN A 379 10.76 7.48 -11.25
N GLN A 380 11.04 6.60 -12.22
CA GLN A 380 10.24 5.42 -12.52
C GLN A 380 10.82 4.17 -11.86
N TRP A 381 10.01 3.51 -11.05
CA TRP A 381 10.40 2.37 -10.22
C TRP A 381 9.43 1.20 -10.39
N THR A 382 9.95 -0.02 -10.30
CA THR A 382 9.13 -1.24 -10.28
C THR A 382 9.60 -2.19 -9.19
N LEU A 383 8.76 -3.15 -8.83
CA LEU A 383 9.11 -4.26 -7.96
C LEU A 383 9.38 -5.51 -8.78
N MET A 384 10.53 -6.15 -8.56
CA MET A 384 10.81 -7.48 -9.09
C MET A 384 10.27 -8.54 -8.12
N LEU A 385 9.25 -9.28 -8.57
CA LEU A 385 8.48 -10.22 -7.76
C LEU A 385 9.14 -11.56 -7.55
#